data_AF-W7M0R7-F1
#
_entry.id   AF-W7M0R7-F1
#
_cell.length_a   1.000
_cell.length_b   1.000
_cell.length_c   1.000
_cell.angle_alpha   90.00
_cell.angle_beta   90.00
_cell.angle_gamma   90.00
#
_symmetry.space_group_name_H-M   'P 1'
#
loop_
_entity.id
_entity.type
_entity.pdbx_description
1 polymer ?
#
loop_
_entity_poly.entity_id
_entity_poly.type
_entity_poly.pdbx_seq_one_letter_code
_entity_poly.pdbx_strand_id
1 'polypeptide(L)'
;MSTAIFMEDYGTMLIGNMFGLPEFRKRYGRPAKDDTYQIPAPWQAGLINGSACGQLVGLLVFGYMTERFGFHKTMALDQSASAAFIFFPFFAPSNRSHSSLTRRRAALTVSSSPITR
;
A
#
# COMPACT_ATOMS: atom_id res chain seq x y z
N MET A 1 -13.66 12.61 16.46
CA MET A 1 -14.54 11.54 15.96
C MET A 1 -14.89 11.72 14.48
N SER A 2 -15.53 12.81 14.05
CA SER A 2 -15.91 12.99 12.62
C SER A 2 -14.73 13.06 11.65
N THR A 3 -13.66 13.80 11.97
CA THR A 3 -12.47 13.91 11.10
C THR A 3 -11.72 12.61 10.90
N ALA A 4 -11.70 11.73 11.91
CA ALA A 4 -11.04 10.43 11.83
C ALA A 4 -11.72 9.49 10.82
N ILE A 5 -13.05 9.53 10.77
CA ILE A 5 -13.86 8.76 9.81
C ILE A 5 -13.54 9.19 8.38
N PHE A 6 -13.42 10.50 8.12
CA PHE A 6 -13.02 10.98 6.78
C PHE A 6 -11.60 10.54 6.38
N MET A 7 -10.65 10.51 7.32
CA MET A 7 -9.28 10.05 7.03
C MET A 7 -9.20 8.55 6.73
N GLU A 8 -10.01 7.74 7.42
CA GLU A 8 -10.13 6.30 7.16
C GLU A 8 -10.71 6.05 5.76
N ASP A 9 -11.84 6.67 5.44
CA ASP A 9 -12.53 6.48 4.17
C ASP A 9 -11.67 6.96 2.99
N TYR A 10 -10.95 8.07 3.18
CA TYR A 10 -9.99 8.57 2.22
C TYR A 10 -8.88 7.55 1.90
N GLY A 11 -8.37 6.81 2.89
CA GLY A 11 -7.37 5.77 2.68
C GLY A 11 -7.87 4.62 1.80
N THR A 12 -9.12 4.21 2.02
CA THR A 12 -9.79 3.15 1.25
C THR A 12 -10.01 3.60 -0.20
N MET A 13 -10.49 4.82 -0.41
CA MET A 13 -10.63 5.41 -1.75
C MET A 13 -9.30 5.59 -2.47
N LEU A 14 -8.24 5.98 -1.74
CA LEU A 14 -6.91 6.15 -2.32
C LEU A 14 -6.36 4.83 -2.86
N ILE A 15 -6.52 3.72 -2.14
CA ILE A 15 -6.13 2.37 -2.62
C ILE A 15 -6.87 2.03 -3.92
N GLY A 16 -8.17 2.32 -3.99
CA GLY A 16 -8.97 2.17 -5.22
C GLY A 16 -8.39 2.94 -6.40
N ASN A 17 -8.04 4.21 -6.19
CA ASN A 17 -7.41 5.06 -7.21
C ASN A 17 -5.99 4.60 -7.58
N MET A 18 -5.23 4.03 -6.65
CA MET A 18 -3.88 3.51 -6.93
C MET A 18 -3.89 2.37 -7.95
N PHE A 19 -4.97 1.58 -8.03
CA PHE A 19 -5.12 0.56 -9.09
C PHE A 19 -5.22 1.16 -10.51
N GLY A 20 -5.62 2.43 -10.62
CA GLY A 20 -5.69 3.21 -11.85
C GLY A 20 -4.34 3.70 -12.36
N LEU A 21 -3.34 3.85 -11.49
CA LEU A 21 -2.08 4.51 -11.82
C LEU A 21 -1.17 3.62 -12.69
N PRO A 22 -0.65 4.13 -13.84
CA PRO A 22 0.21 3.36 -14.72
C PRO A 22 1.55 2.97 -14.07
N GLU A 23 2.08 3.79 -13.14
CA GLU A 23 3.31 3.49 -12.40
C GLU A 23 3.11 2.36 -11.37
N PHE A 24 1.95 2.29 -10.74
CA PHE A 24 1.62 1.21 -9.81
C PHE A 24 1.40 -0.11 -10.56
N ARG A 25 0.75 -0.04 -11.74
CA ARG A 25 0.62 -1.17 -12.67
C ARG A 25 1.98 -1.70 -13.15
N LYS A 26 2.95 -0.84 -13.47
CA LYS A 26 4.30 -1.29 -13.86
C LYS A 26 5.08 -1.95 -12.72
N ARG A 27 4.85 -1.53 -11.46
CA ARG A 27 5.62 -2.02 -10.29
C ARG A 27 5.02 -3.26 -9.62
N TYR A 28 3.70 -3.42 -9.66
CA TYR A 28 2.97 -4.54 -9.03
C TYR A 28 2.12 -5.36 -10.02
N GLY A 29 1.99 -4.92 -11.27
CA GLY A 29 1.30 -5.67 -12.32
C GLY A 29 2.18 -6.75 -12.94
N ARG A 30 1.54 -7.82 -13.40
CA ARG A 30 2.18 -8.84 -14.24
C ARG A 30 1.89 -8.50 -15.71
N PRO A 31 2.77 -8.84 -16.66
CA PRO A 31 2.49 -8.65 -18.07
C PRO A 31 1.25 -9.47 -18.44
N ALA A 32 0.17 -8.79 -18.85
CA ALA A 32 -0.97 -9.45 -19.49
C ALA A 32 -0.68 -9.61 -21.00
N LYS A 33 -1.46 -10.47 -21.67
CA LYS A 33 -1.27 -10.87 -23.07
C LYS A 33 -1.18 -9.72 -24.10
N ASP A 34 -1.65 -8.51 -23.77
CA ASP A 34 -1.79 -7.37 -24.70
C ASP A 34 -0.91 -6.17 -24.33
N ASP A 35 0.34 -6.39 -23.91
CA ASP A 35 1.32 -5.33 -23.56
C ASP A 35 0.82 -4.34 -22.46
N THR A 36 -0.24 -4.73 -21.77
CA THR A 36 -0.92 -3.93 -20.75
C THR A 36 -0.61 -4.53 -19.39
N TYR A 37 0.01 -3.72 -18.52
CA TYR A 37 0.26 -4.11 -17.14
C TYR A 37 -1.05 -4.06 -16.36
N GLN A 38 -1.59 -5.22 -15.99
CA GLN A 38 -2.77 -5.32 -15.15
C GLN A 38 -2.40 -5.81 -13.75
N ILE A 39 -3.08 -5.25 -12.76
CA ILE A 39 -2.88 -5.64 -11.37
C ILE A 39 -3.63 -6.94 -11.15
N PRO A 40 -2.95 -8.03 -10.77
CA PRO A 40 -3.58 -9.33 -10.61
C PRO A 40 -4.79 -9.25 -9.66
N ALA A 41 -5.93 -9.80 -10.09
CA ALA A 41 -7.16 -9.89 -9.31
C ALA A 41 -6.98 -10.38 -7.85
N PRO A 42 -6.14 -11.40 -7.54
CA PRO A 42 -5.94 -11.83 -6.15
C PRO A 42 -5.29 -10.75 -5.26
N TRP A 43 -4.50 -9.83 -5.81
CA TRP A 43 -3.91 -8.74 -5.03
C TRP A 43 -4.94 -7.65 -4.71
N GLN A 44 -5.82 -7.34 -5.66
CA GLN A 44 -6.92 -6.39 -5.43
C GLN A 44 -7.91 -6.95 -4.39
N ALA A 45 -8.32 -8.21 -4.56
CA ALA A 45 -9.19 -8.90 -3.61
C ALA A 45 -8.52 -9.05 -2.25
N GLY A 46 -7.22 -9.34 -2.20
CA GLY A 46 -6.47 -9.44 -0.94
C GLY A 46 -6.43 -8.12 -0.16
N LEU A 47 -6.25 -6.99 -0.84
CA LEU A 47 -6.23 -5.67 -0.19
C LEU A 47 -7.62 -5.28 0.35
N ILE A 48 -8.67 -5.48 -0.44
CA ILE A 48 -10.04 -5.12 -0.04
C ILE A 48 -10.53 -6.04 1.09
N ASN A 49 -10.37 -7.37 0.92
CA ASN A 49 -10.79 -8.33 1.93
C ASN A 49 -9.93 -8.24 3.19
N GLY A 50 -8.64 -7.90 3.05
CA GLY A 50 -7.76 -7.65 4.19
C GLY A 50 -8.21 -6.46 5.04
N SER A 51 -8.66 -5.37 4.40
CA SER A 51 -9.24 -4.21 5.08
C SER A 51 -10.51 -4.57 5.84
N ALA A 52 -11.43 -5.29 5.19
CA ALA A 52 -12.70 -5.70 5.80
C ALA A 52 -12.50 -6.65 7.00
N CYS A 53 -11.59 -7.63 6.86
CA CYS A 53 -11.23 -8.52 7.97
C CYS A 53 -10.58 -7.75 9.13
N GLY A 54 -9.71 -6.78 8.83
CA GLY A 54 -9.07 -5.94 9.85
C GLY A 54 -10.06 -5.11 10.65
N GLN A 55 -11.05 -4.49 9.98
CA GLN A 55 -12.12 -3.74 10.64
C GLN A 55 -12.98 -4.63 11.54
N LEU A 56 -13.35 -5.83 11.08
CA LEU A 56 -14.13 -6.78 11.87
C LEU A 56 -13.38 -7.21 13.14
N VAL A 57 -12.10 -7.59 13.01
CA VAL A 57 -11.28 -8.00 14.15
C VAL A 57 -11.05 -6.83 15.10
N GLY A 58 -10.77 -5.64 14.57
CA GLY A 58 -10.60 -4.42 15.36
C GLY A 58 -11.85 -4.08 16.17
N LEU A 59 -13.03 -4.17 15.56
CA LEU A 59 -14.30 -3.90 16.24
C LEU A 59 -14.60 -4.92 17.34
N LEU A 60 -14.31 -6.20 17.12
CA LEU A 60 -14.48 -7.24 18.14
C LEU A 60 -13.57 -7.01 19.35
N VAL A 61 -12.29 -6.70 19.11
CA VAL A 61 -11.32 -6.41 20.18
C VAL A 61 -11.72 -5.11 20.91
N PHE A 62 -12.11 -4.08 20.16
CA PHE A 62 -12.56 -2.83 20.75
C PHE A 62 -13.82 -3.00 21.60
N GLY A 63 -14.80 -3.77 21.12
CA GLY A 63 -16.00 -4.15 21.88
C GLY A 63 -15.64 -4.81 23.21
N TYR A 64 -14.77 -5.82 23.18
CA TYR A 64 -14.32 -6.50 24.40
C TYR A 64 -13.57 -5.56 25.36
N MET A 65 -12.73 -4.66 24.85
CA MET A 65 -12.04 -3.68 25.68
C MET A 65 -13.00 -2.67 26.32
N THR A 66 -14.04 -2.24 25.58
CA THR A 66 -15.02 -1.25 26.08
C THR A 66 -15.83 -1.78 27.25
N GLU A 67 -16.21 -3.06 27.24
CA GLU A 67 -16.91 -3.71 28.34
C GLU A 67 -16.06 -3.81 29.60
N ARG A 68 -14.74 -3.98 29.46
CA ARG A 68 -13.84 -4.23 30.58
C ARG A 68 -13.19 -2.98 31.19
N PHE A 69 -12.89 -1.97 30.38
CA PHE A 69 -12.17 -0.75 30.81
C PHE A 69 -13.02 0.52 30.86
N GLY A 70 -14.25 0.47 30.36
CA GLY A 70 -15.15 1.62 30.28
C GLY A 70 -14.82 2.56 29.11
N PHE A 71 -15.87 3.22 28.59
CA PHE A 71 -15.88 3.93 27.31
C PHE A 71 -14.83 5.03 27.14
N HIS A 72 -14.52 5.79 28.19
CA HIS A 72 -13.58 6.92 28.08
C HIS A 72 -12.14 6.47 27.85
N LYS A 73 -11.70 5.38 28.50
CA LYS A 73 -10.31 4.92 28.41
C LYS A 73 -10.05 4.20 27.10
N THR A 74 -11.03 3.48 26.59
CA THR A 74 -10.92 2.77 25.30
C THR A 74 -10.89 3.71 24.12
N MET A 75 -11.68 4.80 24.13
CA MET A 75 -11.61 5.82 23.08
C MET A 75 -10.24 6.50 22.99
N ALA A 76 -9.61 6.80 24.13
CA ALA A 76 -8.26 7.38 24.13
C ALA A 76 -7.19 6.36 23.66
N LEU A 77 -7.35 5.08 24.02
CA LEU A 77 -6.44 4.01 23.61
C LEU A 77 -6.47 3.79 22.09
N ASP A 78 -7.65 3.70 21.50
CA ASP A 78 -7.84 3.48 20.06
C ASP A 78 -7.22 4.61 19.22
N GLN A 79 -7.49 5.86 19.60
CA GLN A 79 -6.91 7.02 18.94
C GLN A 79 -5.37 7.03 19.02
N SER A 80 -4.82 6.59 20.16
CA SER A 80 -3.36 6.51 20.39
C SER A 80 -2.73 5.35 19.62
N ALA A 81 -3.41 4.20 19.55
CA ALA A 81 -2.96 3.02 18.83
C ALA A 81 -2.90 3.28 17.31
N SER A 82 -3.92 3.94 16.76
CA SER A 82 -3.95 4.36 15.35
C SER A 82 -2.80 5.32 15.02
N ALA A 83 -2.49 6.28 15.92
CA ALA A 83 -1.36 7.17 15.74
C ALA A 83 -0.02 6.41 15.67
N ALA A 84 0.18 5.42 16.54
CA ALA A 84 1.38 4.57 16.52
C ALA A 84 1.49 3.72 15.25
N PHE A 85 0.38 3.20 14.74
CA PHE A 85 0.35 2.33 13.56
C PHE A 85 0.75 3.05 12.28
N ILE A 86 0.42 4.35 12.15
CA ILE A 86 0.77 5.18 10.98
C ILE A 86 2.29 5.46 10.92
N PHE A 87 3.01 5.46 12.04
CA PHE A 87 4.46 5.64 12.05
C PHE A 87 5.21 4.46 11.42
N PHE A 88 4.67 3.25 11.51
CA PHE A 88 5.33 2.03 11.02
C PHE A 88 5.66 2.05 9.51
N PRO A 89 4.72 2.36 8.59
CA PRO A 89 5.03 2.44 7.16
C PRO A 89 5.95 3.60 6.79
N PHE A 90 6.00 4.69 7.57
CA PHE A 90 6.88 5.84 7.30
C PHE A 90 8.36 5.52 7.51
N PHE A 91 8.67 4.65 8.47
CA PHE A 91 10.03 4.17 8.72
C PHE A 91 10.37 2.87 8.00
N ALA A 92 9.45 2.33 7.18
CA ALA A 92 9.74 1.17 6.36
C ALA A 92 10.84 1.53 5.34
N PRO A 93 11.99 0.82 5.33
CA PRO A 93 13.08 1.11 4.42
C PRO A 93 12.60 0.86 2.98
N SER A 94 12.37 1.95 2.24
CA SER A 94 12.14 1.89 0.80
C SER A 94 13.45 1.48 0.13
N ASN A 95 13.64 0.16 -0.01
CA ASN A 95 14.72 -0.40 -0.80
C ASN A 95 14.52 -0.02 -2.28
N ARG A 96 15.07 1.14 -2.61
CA ARG A 96 15.44 1.63 -3.94
C ARG A 96 16.44 0.66 -4.58
N SER A 97 15.97 -0.53 -4.96
CA SER A 97 16.77 -1.57 -5.62
C SER A 97 16.24 -1.85 -7.04
N HIS A 98 15.82 -0.82 -7.77
CA HIS A 98 15.38 -0.97 -9.18
C HIS A 98 15.87 0.15 -10.11
N SER A 99 16.81 1.01 -9.67
CA SER A 99 17.37 2.11 -10.49
C SER A 99 18.82 1.88 -10.95
N SER A 100 19.51 0.83 -10.47
CA SER A 100 20.91 0.54 -10.81
C SER A 100 21.08 -0.39 -12.03
N LEU A 101 20.09 -1.22 -12.34
CA LEU A 101 20.17 -2.17 -13.47
C LEU A 101 19.83 -1.54 -14.82
N THR A 102 18.94 -0.54 -14.84
CA THR A 102 18.57 0.18 -16.07
C THR A 102 19.72 1.05 -16.59
N ARG A 103 20.52 1.62 -15.68
CA ARG A 103 21.69 2.43 -16.04
C ARG A 103 22.85 1.60 -16.58
N ARG A 104 23.00 0.35 -16.12
CA ARG A 104 24.02 -0.59 -16.64
C ARG A 104 23.67 -1.16 -18.01
N ARG A 105 22.38 -1.34 -18.32
CA ARG A 105 21.94 -1.76 -19.67
C ARG A 105 22.09 -0.66 -20.72
N ALA A 106 21.88 0.61 -20.37
CA ALA A 106 22.09 1.72 -21.31
C ALA A 106 23.57 1.93 -21.68
N ALA A 107 24.50 1.67 -20.76
CA ALA A 107 25.94 1.77 -21.04
C ALA A 107 26.48 0.66 -21.97
N LEU A 108 25.86 -0.52 -21.94
CA LEU A 108 26.30 -1.66 -22.78
C LEU A 108 25.80 -1.57 -24.23
N THR A 109 24.70 -0.86 -24.51
CA THR A 109 24.23 -0.62 -25.90
C THR A 109 25.00 0.49 -26.61
N VAL A 110 25.57 1.46 -25.88
CA VAL A 110 26.38 2.56 -26.48
C VAL A 110 27.82 2.11 -26.79
N SER A 111 28.34 1.10 -26.10
CA SER A 111 29.70 0.58 -26.32
C SER A 111 29.81 -0.46 -27.45
N SER A 112 28.70 -0.81 -28.12
CA SER A 112 28.68 -1.79 -29.22
C SER A 112 28.37 -1.19 -30.59
N SER A 113 28.51 0.13 -30.77
CA SER A 113 28.57 0.74 -32.10
C SER A 113 30.03 0.70 -32.58
N PRO A 114 30.43 -0.27 -33.42
CA PRO A 114 31.77 -0.31 -33.98
C PRO A 114 31.98 0.88 -34.90
N ILE A 115 33.10 1.57 -34.63
CA ILE A 115 33.92 2.31 -35.59
C ILE A 115 33.74 1.75 -37.00
N THR A 116 33.02 2.47 -37.86
CA THR A 116 33.13 2.40 -39.33
C THR A 116 32.65 3.78 -39.83
N ARG A 117 33.58 4.71 -40.08
CA ARG A 117 34.13 5.06 -41.40
C ARG A 117 33.14 5.85 -42.25
#